data_AF-A0A2D0KXX0-F1
#
_entry.id   AF-A0A2D0KXX0-F1
#
_cell.length_a   1.000
_cell.length_b   1.000
_cell.length_c   1.000
_cell.angle_alpha   90.00
_cell.angle_beta   90.00
_cell.angle_gamma   90.00
#
_symmetry.space_group_name_H-M   'P 1'
#
loop_
_entity.id
_entity.type
_entity.pdbx_description
1 polymer ?
#
loop_
_entity_poly.entity_id
_entity_poly.type
_entity_poly.pdbx_seq_one_letter_code
_entity_poly.pdbx_strand_id
1 'polypeptide(L)' 'MFDNAISKEDFLDLHTVLEAVMILGKMDNKRAKSIAQQLIELLSERAKEIGNAE' A
#
# COMPACT_ATOMS: atom_id res chain seq x y z
N MET A 1 -6.30 5.32 21.38
CA MET A 1 -7.54 5.67 20.67
C MET A 1 -7.07 6.22 19.34
N PHE A 2 -7.23 5.47 18.25
CA PHE A 2 -6.82 5.92 16.93
C PHE A 2 -7.91 6.89 16.45
N ASP A 3 -7.68 8.19 16.65
CA ASP A 3 -8.55 9.21 16.11
C ASP A 3 -8.48 9.11 14.58
N ASN A 4 -9.60 8.65 13.99
CA ASN A 4 -9.84 8.47 12.56
C ASN A 4 -9.93 9.83 11.83
N ALA A 5 -8.92 10.68 11.95
CA ALA A 5 -8.77 11.86 11.10
C ALA A 5 -7.78 11.52 9.98
N ILE A 6 -8.27 10.88 8.91
CA ILE A 6 -7.46 10.66 7.71
C ILE A 6 -7.10 12.05 7.17
N SER A 7 -5.84 12.43 7.32
CA SER A 7 -5.33 13.73 6.93
C SER A 7 -4.91 13.71 5.46
N LYS A 8 -4.78 14.89 4.86
CA LYS A 8 -4.28 15.05 3.49
C LYS A 8 -2.87 14.48 3.31
N GLU A 9 -2.08 14.44 4.38
CA GLU A 9 -0.72 13.89 4.42
C GLU A 9 -0.76 12.36 4.30
N ASP A 10 -1.72 11.68 4.94
CA ASP A 10 -1.90 10.22 4.83
C ASP A 10 -2.23 9.77 3.39
N PHE A 11 -2.99 10.59 2.65
CA PHE A 11 -3.28 10.33 1.23
C PHE A 11 -2.07 10.54 0.32
N LEU A 12 -1.20 11.49 0.66
CA LEU A 12 0.07 11.75 -0.02
C LEU A 12 1.04 10.57 0.16
N ASP A 13 1.08 10.01 1.36
CA ASP A 13 1.89 8.83 1.67
C ASP A 13 1.38 7.58 0.96
N LEU A 14 0.06 7.35 0.95
CA LEU A 14 -0.51 6.20 0.23
C LEU A 14 -0.30 6.30 -1.29
N HIS A 15 -0.50 7.48 -1.88
CA HIS A 15 -0.21 7.71 -3.30
C HIS A 15 1.25 7.41 -3.64
N THR A 16 2.18 7.90 -2.81
CA THR A 16 3.62 7.69 -2.99
C THR A 16 3.99 6.21 -2.90
N VAL A 17 3.39 5.47 -1.96
CA VAL A 17 3.59 4.02 -1.82
C VAL A 17 3.07 3.28 -3.05
N LEU A 18 1.89 3.62 -3.57
CA LEU A 18 1.32 2.99 -4.76
C LEU A 18 2.18 3.25 -6.01
N GLU A 19 2.70 4.46 -6.17
CA GLU A 19 3.60 4.82 -7.26
C GLU A 19 4.92 4.03 -7.18
N ALA A 20 5.51 3.90 -5.99
CA ALA A 20 6.70 3.10 -5.77
C ALA A 20 6.47 1.61 -6.10
N VAL A 21 5.35 1.03 -5.68
CA VAL A 21 4.96 -0.34 -6.01
C VAL A 21 4.84 -0.53 -7.53
N MET A 22 4.23 0.42 -8.23
CA MET A 22 4.10 0.41 -9.68
C MET A 22 5.46 0.42 -10.39
N ILE A 23 6.38 1.25 -9.93
CA ILE A 23 7.75 1.32 -10.47
C ILE A 23 8.46 -0.01 -10.23
N LEU A 24 8.45 -0.53 -9.00
CA LEU A 24 9.09 -1.80 -8.63
C LEU A 24 8.57 -2.98 -9.45
N GLY A 25 7.27 -3.03 -9.75
CA GLY A 25 6.66 -4.08 -10.58
C GLY A 25 7.11 -4.04 -12.04
N LYS A 26 7.45 -2.86 -12.58
CA LYS A 26 7.93 -2.66 -13.95
C LYS A 26 9.43 -2.89 -14.11
N MET A 27 10.20 -2.89 -13.02
CA MET A 27 11.64 -3.14 -13.09
C MET A 27 11.91 -4.58 -13.55
N ASP A 28 12.89 -4.77 -14.43
CA ASP A 28 13.36 -6.12 -14.81
C ASP A 28 14.28 -6.71 -13.73
N ASN A 29 13.76 -6.80 -12.51
CA ASN A 29 14.46 -7.31 -11.35
C ASN A 29 13.51 -8.18 -10.52
N LYS A 30 13.84 -9.48 -10.39
CA LYS A 30 13.00 -10.45 -9.65
C LYS A 30 12.75 -10.05 -8.20
N ARG A 31 13.73 -9.45 -7.52
CA ARG A 31 13.61 -9.00 -6.13
C ARG A 31 12.66 -7.80 -6.03
N ALA A 32 12.78 -6.83 -6.94
CA ALA A 32 11.88 -5.67 -7.01
C ALA A 32 10.42 -6.11 -7.25
N LYS A 33 10.19 -7.02 -8.20
CA LYS A 33 8.86 -7.59 -8.45
C LYS A 33 8.28 -8.32 -7.24
N SER A 34 9.10 -9.10 -6.53
CA SER A 34 8.67 -9.80 -5.31
C SER A 34 8.30 -8.82 -4.19
N ILE A 35 9.07 -7.75 -4.01
CA ILE A 35 8.75 -6.69 -3.02
C ILE A 35 7.44 -5.99 -3.40
N ALA A 36 7.24 -5.64 -4.67
CA ALA A 36 5.99 -5.04 -5.15
C ALA A 36 4.79 -5.94 -4.83
N GLN A 37 4.92 -7.26 -5.05
CA GLN A 37 3.85 -8.20 -4.78
C GLN A 37 3.53 -8.34 -3.28
N GLN A 38 4.55 -8.40 -2.41
CA GLN A 38 4.34 -8.43 -0.96
C GLN A 38 3.65 -7.16 -0.44
N LEU A 39 3.99 -5.99 -1.00
CA LEU A 39 3.33 -4.73 -0.64
C LEU A 39 1.86 -4.71 -1.06
N ILE A 40 1.53 -5.23 -2.25
CA ILE A 40 0.14 -5.36 -2.71
C ILE A 40 -0.66 -6.28 -1.80
N GLU A 41 -0.09 -7.42 -1.41
CA GLU A 41 -0.73 -8.38 -0.50
C GLU A 41 -1.01 -7.73 0.85
N LEU A 42 -0.01 -7.07 1.45
CA LEU A 42 -0.16 -6.37 2.73
C LEU A 42 -1.25 -5.29 2.69
N LEU A 43 -1.25 -4.45 1.64
CA LEU A 43 -2.26 -3.40 1.48
C LEU A 43 -3.67 -3.99 1.28
N SER A 44 -3.77 -5.09 0.55
CA SER A 44 -5.03 -5.80 0.31
C SER A 44 -5.58 -6.42 1.60
N GLU A 45 -4.72 -6.99 2.45
CA GLU A 45 -5.10 -7.51 3.76
C GLU A 45 -5.59 -6.40 4.68
N ARG A 46 -4.87 -5.27 4.75
CA ARG A 46 -5.29 -4.10 5.54
C ARG A 46 -6.63 -3.54 5.07
N ALA A 47 -6.86 -3.45 3.75
CA ALA A 47 -8.15 -3.01 3.22
C ALA A 47 -9.31 -3.94 3.62
N LYS A 48 -9.07 -5.26 3.64
CA LYS A 48 -10.06 -6.24 4.13
C LYS A 48 -10.33 -6.11 5.63
N GLU A 49 -9.30 -5.88 6.44
CA GLU A 49 -9.44 -5.69 7.89
C GLU A 49 -10.28 -4.45 8.21
N ILE A 50 -10.06 -3.35 7.49
CA ILE A 50 -10.83 -2.11 7.65
C ILE A 50 -12.27 -2.30 7.18
N GLY A 51 -12.49 -2.93 6.01
CA GLY A 51 -13.83 -3.16 5.47
C GLY A 51 -14.67 -4.20 6.24
N ASN A 52 -14.04 -5.07 7.03
CA ASN A 52 -14.72 -6.02 7.92
C ASN A 52 -14.90 -5.49 9.35
N ALA A 53 -14.36 -4.32 9.68
CA ALA A 53 -14.51 -3.67 10.98
C ALA A 53 -15.73 -2.73 11.05
N GLU A 54 -16.46 -2.58 9.94
CA GLU A 54 -17.81 -1.99 9.85
C GLU A 54 -18.92 -3.04 10.07
#